data_AF-A0A7J9X9I8-F1
#
_entry.id   AF-A0A7J9X9I8-F1
#
_cell.length_a   1.000
_cell.length_b   1.000
_cell.length_c   1.000
_cell.angle_alpha   90.00
_cell.angle_beta   90.00
_cell.angle_gamma   90.00
#
_symmetry.space_group_name_H-M   'P 1'
#
loop_
_entity.id
_entity.type
_entity.pdbx_description
1 polymer ?
#
loop_
_entity_poly.entity_id
_entity_poly.type
_entity_poly.pdbx_seq_one_letter_code
_entity_poly.pdbx_strand_id
1 'polypeptide(L)'
;MTVTVVRGRCPAGVDAVVSAATAEALTELFVRVRDELVATADGGGVLVVVQTEEPCADGTVRAAVGALVRSLAREYADRRCRVNVVLVGAADVSAMEDFLTSPAAVMLTGAVLDAR
;
A
#
# COMPACT_ATOMS: atom_id res chain seq x y z
N MET A 1 9.15 -17.13 0.95
CA MET A 1 8.37 -15.97 1.43
C MET A 1 7.63 -15.41 0.23
N THR A 2 6.30 -15.56 0.19
CA THR A 2 5.49 -15.09 -0.95
C THR A 2 5.02 -13.67 -0.65
N VAL A 3 5.16 -12.78 -1.64
CA VAL A 3 4.62 -11.42 -1.57
C VAL A 3 3.67 -11.21 -2.74
N THR A 4 2.42 -10.86 -2.44
CA THR A 4 1.43 -10.54 -3.47
C THR A 4 1.42 -9.03 -3.73
N VAL A 5 1.27 -8.62 -4.98
CA VAL A 5 1.16 -7.21 -5.36
C VAL A 5 -0.31 -6.85 -5.58
N VAL A 6 -0.81 -5.88 -4.82
CA VAL A 6 -2.17 -5.33 -4.97
C VAL A 6 -2.08 -3.93 -5.56
N ARG A 7 -2.75 -3.71 -6.68
CA ARG A 7 -2.80 -2.41 -7.35
C ARG A 7 -4.12 -1.69 -7.10
N GLY A 8 -4.00 -0.41 -6.78
CA GLY A 8 -5.13 0.51 -6.64
C GLY A 8 -4.83 1.86 -7.28
N ARG A 9 -5.88 2.62 -7.54
CA ARG A 9 -5.79 4.01 -8.00
C ARG A 9 -6.48 4.89 -6.97
N CYS A 10 -5.85 6.00 -6.62
CA CYS A 10 -6.47 7.01 -5.76
C CYS A 10 -6.65 8.30 -6.59
N PRO A 11 -7.88 8.81 -6.76
CA PRO A 11 -8.08 10.10 -7.40
C PRO A 11 -7.39 11.20 -6.58
N ALA A 12 -6.66 12.09 -7.25
CA ALA A 12 -5.86 13.13 -6.60
C ALA A 12 -6.71 14.34 -6.17
N GLY A 13 -6.26 15.05 -5.13
CA GLY A 13 -6.80 16.33 -4.67
C GLY A 13 -7.00 16.42 -3.17
N VAL A 14 -6.58 17.52 -2.54
CA VAL A 14 -6.81 17.79 -1.11
C VAL A 14 -8.32 17.91 -0.80
N ASP A 15 -9.10 18.39 -1.77
CA ASP A 15 -10.57 18.39 -1.72
C ASP A 15 -11.20 17.00 -1.96
N ALA A 16 -10.41 16.03 -2.42
CA ALA A 16 -10.90 14.70 -2.75
C ALA A 16 -11.06 13.81 -1.50
N VAL A 17 -10.34 14.03 -0.40
CA VAL A 17 -10.49 13.18 0.81
C VAL A 17 -11.84 13.37 1.52
N VAL A 18 -12.50 14.51 1.29
CA VAL A 18 -13.90 14.73 1.68
C VAL A 18 -14.90 14.24 0.63
N SER A 19 -14.41 13.78 -0.53
CA SER A 19 -15.25 13.21 -1.58
C SER A 19 -15.60 11.76 -1.27
N ALA A 20 -16.85 11.39 -1.58
CA ALA A 20 -17.30 10.01 -1.49
C ALA A 20 -16.45 9.07 -2.36
N ALA A 21 -15.96 9.55 -3.52
CA ALA A 21 -15.16 8.77 -4.45
C ALA A 21 -13.81 8.34 -3.87
N THR A 22 -13.10 9.22 -3.17
CA THR A 22 -11.83 8.85 -2.51
C THR A 22 -12.07 7.91 -1.33
N ALA A 23 -13.13 8.14 -0.54
CA ALA A 23 -13.47 7.24 0.55
C ALA A 23 -13.82 5.83 0.04
N GLU A 24 -14.60 5.74 -1.03
CA GLU A 24 -14.94 4.48 -1.72
C GLU A 24 -13.67 3.78 -2.24
N ALA A 25 -12.83 4.47 -3.01
CA ALA A 25 -11.60 3.91 -3.56
C ALA A 25 -10.63 3.39 -2.47
N LEU A 26 -10.47 4.15 -1.38
CA LEU A 26 -9.63 3.72 -0.24
C LEU A 26 -10.24 2.54 0.51
N THR A 27 -11.57 2.49 0.63
CA THR A 27 -12.28 1.37 1.26
C THR A 27 -12.15 0.10 0.43
N GLU A 28 -12.34 0.18 -0.89
CA GLU A 28 -12.14 -0.94 -1.80
C GLU A 28 -10.70 -1.44 -1.75
N LEU A 29 -9.73 -0.52 -1.75
CA LEU A 29 -8.31 -0.87 -1.60
C LEU A 29 -8.06 -1.59 -0.28
N PHE A 30 -8.60 -1.08 0.84
CA PHE A 30 -8.48 -1.72 2.15
C PHE A 30 -9.04 -3.14 2.14
N VAL A 31 -10.26 -3.32 1.65
CA VAL A 31 -10.92 -4.63 1.60
C VAL A 31 -10.09 -5.61 0.78
N ARG A 32 -9.63 -5.20 -0.41
CA ARG A 32 -8.78 -6.05 -1.27
C ARG A 32 -7.47 -6.45 -0.58
N VAL A 33 -6.76 -5.51 0.04
CA VAL A 33 -5.51 -5.82 0.74
C VAL A 33 -5.75 -6.76 1.92
N ARG A 34 -6.84 -6.55 2.67
CA ARG A 34 -7.21 -7.43 3.79
C ARG A 34 -7.53 -8.84 3.31
N ASP A 35 -8.30 -8.98 2.24
CA ASP A 35 -8.65 -10.29 1.66
C ASP A 35 -7.39 -11.04 1.18
N GLU A 36 -6.45 -10.34 0.55
CA GLU A 36 -5.15 -10.90 0.17
C GLU A 36 -4.31 -11.30 1.39
N LEU A 37 -4.34 -10.53 2.49
CA LEU A 37 -3.66 -10.90 3.73
C LEU A 37 -4.27 -12.12 4.42
N VAL A 38 -5.60 -12.32 4.30
CA VAL A 38 -6.26 -13.55 4.76
C VAL A 38 -5.77 -14.75 3.95
N ALA A 39 -5.66 -14.62 2.62
CA ALA A 39 -5.17 -15.69 1.75
C ALA A 39 -3.65 -15.92 1.83
N THR A 40 -2.88 -14.92 2.27
CA THR A 40 -1.42 -14.99 2.37
C THR A 40 -0.99 -15.94 3.49
N ALA A 41 -0.04 -16.83 3.21
CA ALA A 41 0.55 -17.71 4.21
C ALA A 41 1.37 -16.94 5.26
N ASP A 42 1.49 -17.49 6.46
CA ASP A 42 2.26 -16.89 7.56
C ASP A 42 3.72 -16.62 7.14
N GLY A 43 4.23 -15.47 7.56
CA GLY A 43 5.55 -14.97 7.14
C GLY A 43 5.59 -14.39 5.72
N GLY A 44 4.46 -14.35 4.99
CA GLY A 44 4.35 -13.72 3.67
C GLY A 44 4.22 -12.20 3.72
N GLY A 45 3.62 -11.61 2.68
CA GLY A 45 3.24 -10.21 2.72
C GLY A 45 2.47 -9.72 1.51
N VAL A 46 2.02 -8.47 1.59
CA VAL A 46 1.36 -7.75 0.52
C VAL A 46 2.11 -6.45 0.26
N LEU A 47 2.44 -6.22 -1.01
CA LEU A 47 2.90 -4.94 -1.51
C LEU A 47 1.73 -4.24 -2.17
N VAL A 48 1.34 -3.10 -1.63
CA VAL A 48 0.31 -2.24 -2.19
C VAL A 48 0.98 -1.24 -3.12
N VAL A 49 0.47 -1.07 -4.33
CA VAL A 49 0.95 -0.07 -5.28
C VAL A 49 -0.21 0.83 -5.64
N VAL A 50 -0.11 2.09 -5.24
CA VAL A 50 -1.17 3.08 -5.41
C VAL A 50 -0.73 4.08 -6.45
N GLN A 51 -1.42 4.08 -7.59
CA GLN A 51 -1.25 5.11 -8.61
C GLN A 51 -1.94 6.41 -8.16
N THR A 52 -1.20 7.51 -8.25
CA THR A 52 -1.65 8.86 -7.90
C THR A 52 -1.45 9.76 -9.11
N GLU A 53 -2.47 10.52 -9.50
CA GLU A 53 -2.44 11.35 -10.72
C GLU A 53 -1.44 12.50 -10.64
N GLU A 54 -1.19 13.00 -9.43
CA GLU A 54 -0.15 13.99 -9.14
C GLU A 54 0.86 13.41 -8.15
N PRO A 55 2.12 13.91 -8.15
CA PRO A 55 3.06 13.59 -7.08
C PRO A 55 2.39 13.91 -5.74
N CYS A 56 2.20 12.92 -4.88
CA CYS A 56 1.68 13.10 -3.53
C CYS A 56 2.75 13.79 -2.66
N ALA A 57 3.09 15.02 -3.02
CA ALA A 57 4.14 15.81 -2.39
C ALA A 57 3.73 16.20 -0.97
N ASP A 58 2.43 16.34 -0.68
CA ASP A 58 1.97 16.63 0.68
C ASP A 58 0.57 16.11 1.06
N GLY A 59 0.54 15.47 2.23
CA GLY A 59 -0.61 15.45 3.13
C GLY A 59 -1.42 14.17 3.18
N THR A 60 -2.56 14.16 2.49
CA THR A 60 -3.73 13.43 3.00
C THR A 60 -3.84 12.00 2.48
N VAL A 61 -3.64 11.75 1.18
CA VAL A 61 -3.66 10.37 0.64
C VAL A 61 -2.53 9.55 1.26
N ARG A 62 -1.33 10.14 1.37
CA ARG A 62 -0.20 9.52 2.08
C ARG A 62 -0.55 9.17 3.53
N ALA A 63 -1.19 10.10 4.24
CA ALA A 63 -1.59 9.86 5.63
C ALA A 63 -2.66 8.76 5.74
N ALA A 64 -3.67 8.78 4.87
CA ALA A 64 -4.76 7.81 4.85
C ALA A 64 -4.26 6.40 4.51
N VAL A 65 -3.51 6.26 3.40
CA VAL A 65 -2.90 4.99 3.00
C VAL A 65 -1.87 4.53 4.04
N GLY A 66 -1.11 5.45 4.62
CA GLY A 66 -0.19 5.13 5.72
C GLY A 66 -0.89 4.63 6.97
N ALA A 67 -2.03 5.20 7.35
CA ALA A 67 -2.83 4.74 8.48
C ALA A 67 -3.43 3.35 8.21
N LEU A 68 -3.91 3.13 6.98
CA LEU A 68 -4.42 1.85 6.50
C LEU A 68 -3.35 0.75 6.61
N VAL A 69 -2.18 0.99 6.03
CA VAL A 69 -1.06 0.03 6.01
C VAL A 69 -0.54 -0.26 7.40
N ARG A 70 -0.41 0.76 8.27
CA ARG A 70 -0.01 0.54 9.67
C ARG A 70 -1.05 -0.26 10.45
N SER A 71 -2.34 -0.06 10.19
CA SER A 71 -3.41 -0.82 10.84
C SER A 71 -3.35 -2.29 10.43
N LEU A 72 -3.24 -2.59 9.14
CA LEU A 72 -3.11 -3.97 8.65
C LEU A 72 -1.80 -4.62 9.10
N ALA A 73 -0.68 -3.90 9.06
CA ALA A 73 0.60 -4.43 9.55
C ALA A 73 0.52 -4.82 11.03
N ARG A 74 -0.22 -4.07 11.85
CA ARG A 74 -0.46 -4.40 13.26
C ARG A 74 -1.42 -5.57 13.42
N GLU A 75 -2.49 -5.61 12.63
CA GLU A 75 -3.52 -6.67 12.68
C GLU A 75 -2.94 -8.05 12.35
N TYR A 76 -1.99 -8.13 11.40
CA TYR A 76 -1.39 -9.39 10.94
C TYR A 76 0.04 -9.62 11.46
N ALA A 77 0.45 -8.91 12.52
CA ALA A 77 1.80 -8.99 13.07
C ALA A 77 2.12 -10.37 13.70
N ASP A 78 1.13 -11.01 14.33
CA ASP A 78 1.22 -12.35 14.92
C ASP A 78 1.53 -13.43 13.87
N ARG A 79 0.97 -13.27 12.67
CA ARG A 79 1.22 -14.11 11.50
C ARG A 79 2.51 -13.76 10.77
N ARG A 80 3.24 -12.74 11.23
CA ARG A 80 4.48 -12.22 10.60
C ARG A 80 4.27 -11.80 9.14
N CYS A 81 3.05 -11.44 8.77
CA CYS A 81 2.75 -10.93 7.43
C CYS A 81 3.18 -9.47 7.34
N ARG A 82 3.82 -9.11 6.22
CA ARG A 82 4.28 -7.75 5.97
C ARG A 82 3.30 -7.02 5.08
N VAL A 83 3.10 -5.73 5.33
CA VAL A 83 2.28 -4.87 4.47
C VAL A 83 3.07 -3.60 4.22
N ASN A 84 3.36 -3.31 2.96
CA ASN A 84 4.01 -2.06 2.55
C ASN A 84 3.22 -1.42 1.43
N VAL A 85 3.37 -0.12 1.26
CA VAL A 85 2.80 0.59 0.12
C VAL A 85 3.84 1.41 -0.60
N VAL A 86 3.66 1.48 -1.91
CA VAL A 86 4.33 2.42 -2.79
C VAL A 86 3.28 3.36 -3.36
N LEU A 87 3.54 4.66 -3.24
CA LEU A 87 2.82 5.69 -3.98
C LEU A 87 3.56 5.96 -5.29
N VAL A 88 2.86 5.81 -6.40
CA VAL A 88 3.41 5.90 -7.76
C VAL A 88 2.75 7.06 -8.48
N GLY A 89 3.53 8.08 -8.82
CA GLY A 89 3.14 9.08 -9.81
C GLY A 89 3.22 8.51 -11.22
N ALA A 90 3.94 9.19 -12.11
CA ALA A 90 4.22 8.71 -13.47
C ALA A 90 5.45 7.78 -13.59
N ALA A 91 6.05 7.37 -12.46
CA ALA A 91 7.32 6.64 -12.43
C ALA A 91 7.15 5.13 -12.73
N ASP A 92 8.18 4.54 -13.35
CA ASP A 92 8.32 3.08 -13.42
C ASP A 92 8.77 2.54 -12.05
N VAL A 93 8.06 1.55 -11.54
CA VAL A 93 8.30 0.96 -10.22
C VAL A 93 8.76 -0.48 -10.26
N SER A 94 9.03 -1.05 -11.44
CA SER A 94 9.43 -2.47 -11.56
C SER A 94 10.63 -2.81 -10.67
N ALA A 95 11.70 -2.01 -10.71
CA ALA A 95 12.89 -2.21 -9.88
C ALA A 95 12.59 -2.12 -8.37
N MET A 96 11.63 -1.28 -7.97
CA MET A 96 11.25 -1.14 -6.57
C MET A 96 10.33 -2.29 -6.12
N GLU A 97 9.45 -2.77 -6.99
CA GLU A 97 8.64 -3.96 -6.75
C GLU A 97 9.52 -5.21 -6.62
N ASP A 98 10.50 -5.38 -7.50
CA ASP A 98 11.48 -6.46 -7.43
C ASP A 98 12.24 -6.44 -6.10
N PHE A 99 12.67 -5.26 -5.66
CA PHE A 99 13.32 -5.11 -4.36
C PHE A 99 12.37 -5.43 -3.20
N LEU A 100 11.14 -4.91 -3.21
CA LEU A 100 10.20 -5.02 -2.08
C LEU A 100 9.57 -6.41 -1.94
N THR A 101 9.50 -7.16 -3.04
CA THR A 101 9.09 -8.57 -3.02
C THR A 101 10.25 -9.50 -2.60
N SER A 102 11.49 -9.02 -2.62
CA SER A 102 12.67 -9.80 -2.21
C SER A 102 12.77 -10.01 -0.68
N PRO A 103 13.55 -11.02 -0.23
CA PRO A 103 13.89 -11.18 1.18
C PRO A 103 14.63 -9.99 1.81
N ALA A 104 15.33 -9.17 1.01
CA ALA A 104 16.07 -8.01 1.53
C ALA A 104 15.15 -6.94 2.13
N ALA A 105 13.90 -6.87 1.67
CA ALA A 105 12.88 -5.96 2.17
C ALA A 105 12.14 -6.47 3.43
N VAL A 106 12.62 -7.54 4.09
CA VAL A 106 11.94 -8.10 5.28
C VAL A 106 11.81 -7.11 6.44
N MET A 107 12.79 -6.20 6.55
CA MET A 107 12.81 -5.15 7.59
C MET A 107 11.83 -3.99 7.30
N LEU A 108 11.29 -3.91 6.09
CA LEU A 108 10.31 -2.91 5.71
C LEU A 108 8.92 -3.51 5.96
N THR A 109 8.25 -3.04 7.00
CA THR A 109 6.86 -3.38 7.31
C THR A 109 6.14 -2.15 7.80
N GLY A 110 4.93 -1.91 7.30
CA GLY A 110 4.17 -0.70 7.60
C GLY A 110 4.69 0.55 6.86
N ALA A 111 5.59 0.38 5.89
CA ALA A 111 6.26 1.49 5.23
C ALA A 111 5.43 2.08 4.08
N VAL A 112 5.53 3.41 3.92
CA VAL A 112 4.98 4.16 2.79
C VAL A 112 6.16 4.74 2.02
N LEU A 113 6.38 4.25 0.80
CA LEU A 113 7.51 4.61 -0.05
C LEU A 113 7.01 5.47 -1.23
N ASP A 114 7.81 6.46 -1.61
CA ASP A 114 7.51 7.29 -2.78
C ASP A 114 8.39 6.85 -3.95
N ALA A 115 7.76 6.47 -5.06
CA ALA A 115 8.46 6.37 -6.34
C ALA A 115 8.61 7.78 -6.93
N ARG A 116 9.80 8.38 -6.77
CA ARG A 116 10.15 9.66 -7.39
C ARG A 116 11.02 9.42 -8.61
#